data_AF-A0A6L8A7Y7-F1
#
_entry.id   AF-A0A6L8A7Y7-F1
#
_cell.length_a   1.000
_cell.length_b   1.000
_cell.length_c   1.000
_cell.angle_alpha   90.00
_cell.angle_beta   90.00
_cell.angle_gamma   90.00
#
_symmetry.space_group_name_H-M   'P 1'
#
loop_
_entity.id
_entity.type
_entity.pdbx_description
1 polymer ?
#
loop_
_entity_poly.entity_id
_entity_poly.type
_entity_poly.pdbx_seq_one_letter_code
_entity_poly.pdbx_strand_id
1 'polypeptide(L)'
;MKFPFEVSFEEIQADLDVYIDAIFSCLTSEFLVMPKGKGFVEFAVFEEGYECLKRATGGFCEVTPETLVSAVYDTPIALVVLRCMIGFTPPEWAYYASRQTGISVTQNAARAVDRNIRMDPQAPLPKPGTVQGRRIGALISAACHALASGVPRQAADTLHRLDKADTKAGLVSVRASANLGIPYSVLLYERLLGRPFAGHRDSISELIGNVVENAIEAVLTEAGISFRRTGRAERLAGFDQAPDFVVPNEFNPKVVIEAKLTEDDGTARDKVTRVQHLGSLSMDGQPPGKPRFQVVACIAGRGFGVRREDMRKLLLATRGKVFTLNKVPDLVDQTLLRDFRTVSPTR
;
A
#
# COMPACT_ATOMS: atom_id res chain seq x y z
N MET A 1 -22.16 -33.73 -15.00
CA MET A 1 -22.41 -32.39 -15.55
C MET A 1 -21.31 -32.15 -16.58
N LYS A 2 -21.62 -31.69 -17.80
CA LYS A 2 -20.57 -31.32 -18.77
C LYS A 2 -20.01 -29.96 -18.38
N PHE A 3 -18.71 -29.80 -18.49
CA PHE A 3 -18.05 -28.51 -18.30
C PHE A 3 -18.10 -27.68 -19.59
N PRO A 4 -18.04 -26.34 -19.49
CA PRO A 4 -18.08 -25.47 -20.67
C PRO A 4 -16.94 -25.73 -21.68
N PHE A 5 -15.85 -26.39 -21.30
CA PHE A 5 -14.79 -26.79 -22.24
C PHE A 5 -15.08 -28.10 -23.00
N GLU A 6 -16.19 -28.79 -22.70
CA GLU A 6 -16.60 -30.07 -23.30
C GLU A 6 -17.76 -29.92 -24.30
N VAL A 7 -18.21 -28.69 -24.56
CA VAL A 7 -19.41 -28.35 -25.35
C VAL A 7 -19.10 -27.25 -26.36
N SER A 8 -19.96 -27.06 -27.37
CA SER A 8 -19.79 -25.98 -28.34
C SER A 8 -20.12 -24.62 -27.73
N PHE A 9 -19.65 -23.53 -28.35
CA PHE A 9 -19.96 -22.19 -27.86
C PHE A 9 -21.45 -21.86 -27.97
N GLU A 10 -22.14 -22.35 -29.01
CA GLU A 10 -23.58 -22.22 -29.16
C GLU A 10 -24.35 -22.93 -28.03
N GLU A 11 -23.87 -24.10 -27.60
CA GLU A 11 -24.44 -24.83 -26.46
C GLU A 11 -24.24 -24.08 -25.14
N ILE A 12 -23.11 -23.39 -24.96
CA ILE A 12 -22.86 -22.52 -23.81
C ILE A 12 -23.78 -21.31 -23.83
N GLN A 13 -23.92 -20.65 -24.99
CA GLN A 13 -24.77 -19.46 -25.14
C GLN A 13 -26.25 -19.74 -24.90
N ALA A 14 -26.71 -20.94 -25.22
CA ALA A 14 -28.09 -21.35 -25.02
C ALA A 14 -28.47 -21.47 -23.53
N ASP A 15 -27.50 -21.79 -22.65
CA ASP A 15 -27.77 -22.02 -21.23
C ASP A 15 -26.54 -21.72 -20.36
N LEU A 16 -26.23 -20.43 -20.20
CA LEU A 16 -25.01 -19.96 -19.54
C LEU A 16 -24.95 -20.34 -18.05
N ASP A 17 -26.09 -20.31 -17.37
CA ASP A 17 -26.20 -20.48 -15.92
C ASP A 17 -25.81 -21.91 -15.48
N VAL A 18 -26.20 -22.92 -16.26
CA VAL A 18 -25.83 -24.33 -16.01
C VAL A 18 -24.30 -24.51 -16.02
N TYR A 19 -23.59 -23.84 -16.91
CA TYR A 19 -22.13 -23.94 -16.99
C TYR A 19 -21.42 -23.08 -15.93
N ILE A 20 -22.01 -21.96 -15.52
CA ILE A 20 -21.55 -21.19 -14.36
C ILE A 20 -21.62 -22.05 -13.10
N ASP A 21 -22.74 -22.71 -12.85
CA ASP A 21 -22.93 -23.61 -11.71
C ASP A 21 -21.96 -24.79 -11.75
N ALA A 22 -21.73 -25.37 -12.94
CA ALA A 22 -20.73 -26.42 -13.12
C ALA A 22 -19.32 -25.95 -12.72
N ILE A 23 -18.90 -24.74 -13.13
CA ILE A 23 -17.62 -24.16 -12.73
C ILE A 23 -17.57 -23.88 -11.23
N PHE A 24 -18.62 -23.26 -10.67
CA PHE A 24 -18.69 -22.94 -9.25
C PHE A 24 -18.64 -24.19 -8.36
N SER A 25 -19.27 -25.29 -8.78
CA SER A 25 -19.26 -26.56 -8.06
C SER A 25 -17.86 -27.16 -7.90
N CYS A 26 -16.91 -26.77 -8.75
CA CYS A 26 -15.53 -27.23 -8.72
C CYS A 26 -14.57 -26.27 -8.00
N LEU A 27 -15.05 -25.10 -7.57
CA LEU A 27 -14.23 -24.16 -6.80
C LEU A 27 -14.05 -24.69 -5.38
N THR A 28 -12.91 -25.31 -5.12
CA THR A 28 -12.51 -25.70 -3.76
C THR A 28 -11.87 -24.51 -3.07
N SER A 29 -12.29 -24.26 -1.83
CA SER A 29 -11.65 -23.24 -1.03
C SER A 29 -10.39 -23.80 -0.36
N GLU A 30 -9.22 -23.28 -0.73
CA GLU A 30 -7.92 -23.69 -0.17
C GLU A 30 -7.61 -23.03 1.18
N PHE A 31 -8.60 -22.53 1.94
CA PHE A 31 -8.34 -21.74 3.16
C PHE A 31 -7.60 -22.52 4.27
N LEU A 32 -7.67 -23.85 4.28
CA LEU A 32 -6.96 -24.70 5.26
C LEU A 32 -5.52 -25.02 4.87
N VAL A 33 -5.14 -24.89 3.59
CA VAL A 33 -3.84 -25.36 3.09
C VAL A 33 -3.26 -24.35 2.11
N MET A 34 -2.08 -23.82 2.41
CA MET A 34 -1.36 -22.90 1.53
C MET A 34 -0.04 -23.52 1.05
N PRO A 35 0.32 -23.41 -0.25
CA PRO A 35 1.61 -23.87 -0.73
C PRO A 35 2.73 -22.99 -0.14
N LYS A 36 3.76 -23.62 0.45
CA LYS A 36 4.94 -22.92 0.99
C LYS A 36 5.64 -22.07 -0.09
N GLY A 37 5.79 -22.59 -1.31
CA GLY A 37 6.54 -21.90 -2.37
C GLY A 37 8.04 -21.78 -2.04
N LYS A 38 8.86 -21.41 -3.03
CA LYS A 38 10.33 -21.44 -2.90
C LYS A 38 10.94 -20.44 -1.91
N GLY A 39 10.18 -19.43 -1.49
CA GLY A 39 10.63 -18.38 -0.56
C GLY A 39 9.99 -18.48 0.82
N PHE A 40 9.44 -19.64 1.19
CA PHE A 40 8.99 -19.92 2.54
C PHE A 40 10.20 -20.09 3.46
N VAL A 41 10.17 -19.39 4.59
CA VAL A 41 11.20 -19.54 5.62
C VAL A 41 10.62 -20.44 6.70
N GLU A 42 11.20 -21.62 6.86
CA GLU A 42 10.88 -22.50 7.98
C GLU A 42 11.30 -21.86 9.31
N PHE A 43 10.59 -22.18 10.38
CA PHE A 43 10.87 -21.59 11.70
C PHE A 43 12.33 -21.75 12.13
N ALA A 44 12.93 -22.92 11.92
CA ALA A 44 14.33 -23.18 12.29
C ALA A 44 15.31 -22.18 11.63
N VAL A 45 15.13 -21.89 10.34
CA VAL A 45 15.98 -20.95 9.60
C VAL A 45 15.76 -19.51 10.09
N PHE A 46 14.51 -19.15 10.40
CA PHE A 46 14.21 -17.85 10.99
C PHE A 46 14.83 -17.69 12.39
N GLU A 47 14.75 -18.74 13.20
CA GLU A 47 15.28 -18.78 14.56
C GLU A 47 16.81 -18.66 14.59
N GLU A 48 17.52 -19.27 13.63
CA GLU A 48 18.97 -19.07 13.47
C GLU A 48 19.33 -17.59 13.32
N GLY A 49 18.58 -16.85 12.49
CA GLY A 49 18.75 -15.40 12.34
C GLY A 49 18.48 -14.63 13.63
N TYR A 50 17.46 -15.03 14.39
CA TYR A 50 17.13 -14.43 15.68
C TYR A 50 18.23 -14.68 16.72
N GLU A 51 18.68 -15.92 16.87
CA GLU A 51 19.74 -16.27 17.82
C GLU A 51 21.08 -15.62 17.46
N CYS A 52 21.37 -15.44 16.16
CA CYS A 52 22.51 -14.64 15.71
C CYS A 52 22.43 -13.19 16.21
N LEU A 53 21.29 -12.52 15.99
CA LEU A 53 21.07 -11.15 16.50
C LEU A 53 21.15 -11.09 18.02
N LYS A 54 20.50 -12.01 18.72
CA LYS A 54 20.49 -12.07 20.18
C LYS A 54 21.91 -12.22 20.73
N ARG A 55 22.72 -13.11 20.16
CA ARG A 55 24.11 -13.32 20.56
C ARG A 55 24.96 -12.08 20.28
N ALA A 56 24.90 -11.54 19.07
CA ALA A 56 25.71 -10.39 18.65
C ALA A 56 25.43 -9.12 19.46
N THR A 57 24.22 -9.01 20.02
CA THR A 57 23.78 -7.83 20.80
C THR A 57 23.82 -8.05 22.31
N GLY A 58 24.33 -9.19 22.79
CA GLY A 58 24.35 -9.51 24.22
C GLY A 58 22.94 -9.58 24.82
N GLY A 59 21.99 -10.20 24.13
CA GLY A 59 20.58 -10.24 24.52
C GLY A 59 19.87 -8.91 24.30
N PHE A 60 20.19 -8.20 23.22
CA PHE A 60 19.68 -6.85 22.90
C PHE A 60 20.07 -5.77 23.91
N CYS A 61 21.18 -5.96 24.63
CA CYS A 61 21.77 -4.95 25.50
C CYS A 61 22.55 -3.90 24.69
N GLU A 62 23.25 -4.34 23.65
CA GLU A 62 24.05 -3.48 22.76
C GLU A 62 23.52 -3.60 21.34
N VAL A 63 22.55 -2.75 21.00
CA VAL A 63 21.96 -2.69 19.65
C VAL A 63 22.50 -1.45 18.96
N THR A 64 23.54 -1.65 18.14
CA THR A 64 24.19 -0.58 17.36
C THR A 64 24.21 -0.94 15.87
N PRO A 65 24.37 0.03 14.96
CA PRO A 65 24.52 -0.28 13.54
C PRO A 65 25.66 -1.26 13.25
N GLU A 66 26.78 -1.17 13.96
CA GLU A 66 27.97 -1.99 13.73
C GLU A 66 27.73 -3.45 14.12
N THR A 67 27.17 -3.68 15.31
CA THR A 67 26.84 -5.02 15.82
C THR A 67 25.82 -5.71 14.92
N LEU A 68 24.77 -4.98 14.50
CA LEU A 68 23.75 -5.49 13.62
C LEU A 68 24.26 -5.73 12.19
N VAL A 69 25.11 -4.85 11.65
CA VAL A 69 25.72 -5.04 10.33
C VAL A 69 26.57 -6.31 10.32
N SER A 70 27.44 -6.52 11.31
CA SER A 70 28.23 -7.76 11.40
C SER A 70 27.32 -8.99 11.40
N ALA A 71 26.35 -9.03 12.32
CA ALA A 71 25.44 -10.17 12.46
C ALA A 71 24.65 -10.46 11.17
N VAL A 72 24.18 -9.43 10.47
CA VAL A 72 23.43 -9.58 9.21
C VAL A 72 24.32 -10.06 8.08
N TYR A 73 25.58 -9.63 8.00
CA TYR A 73 26.49 -10.10 6.96
C TYR A 73 26.99 -11.53 7.21
N ASP A 74 27.11 -11.92 8.48
CA ASP A 74 27.44 -13.30 8.87
C ASP A 74 26.24 -14.26 8.73
N THR A 75 25.02 -13.76 8.95
CA THR A 75 23.78 -14.54 8.88
C THR A 75 22.69 -13.74 8.17
N PRO A 76 22.61 -13.78 6.83
CA PRO A 76 21.73 -12.91 6.02
C PRO A 76 20.26 -12.90 6.44
N ILE A 77 19.72 -14.04 6.87
CA ILE A 77 18.33 -14.15 7.35
C ILE A 77 18.02 -13.26 8.55
N ALA A 78 19.02 -12.85 9.33
CA ALA A 78 18.88 -11.89 10.41
C ALA A 78 18.29 -10.54 9.94
N LEU A 79 18.47 -10.14 8.68
CA LEU A 79 17.85 -8.92 8.15
C LEU A 79 16.32 -9.04 8.10
N VAL A 80 15.80 -10.22 7.77
CA VAL A 80 14.35 -10.50 7.76
C VAL A 80 13.81 -10.50 9.19
N VAL A 81 14.54 -11.07 10.14
CA VAL A 81 14.20 -11.04 11.57
C VAL A 81 14.13 -9.60 12.07
N LEU A 82 15.15 -8.78 11.77
CA LEU A 82 15.19 -7.37 12.15
C LEU A 82 14.01 -6.58 11.58
N ARG A 83 13.61 -6.85 10.33
CA ARG A 83 12.39 -6.29 9.74
C ARG A 83 11.12 -6.69 10.51
N CYS A 84 11.04 -7.94 10.97
CA CYS A 84 9.90 -8.43 11.74
C CYS A 84 9.82 -7.84 13.15
N MET A 85 10.98 -7.51 13.77
CA MET A 85 11.03 -6.80 15.04
C MET A 85 10.40 -5.40 14.93
N ILE A 86 10.78 -4.62 13.91
CA ILE A 86 10.18 -3.28 13.68
C ILE A 86 8.75 -3.37 13.11
N GLY A 87 8.39 -4.49 12.48
CA GLY A 87 7.04 -4.76 11.98
C GLY A 87 6.70 -4.04 10.67
N PHE A 88 7.71 -3.76 9.85
CA PHE A 88 7.53 -3.12 8.54
C PHE A 88 7.48 -4.14 7.40
N THR A 89 6.76 -3.79 6.34
CA THR A 89 6.96 -4.40 5.02
C THR A 89 8.24 -3.87 4.37
N PRO A 90 8.83 -4.57 3.38
CA PRO A 90 10.02 -4.06 2.69
C PRO A 90 9.85 -2.64 2.09
N PRO A 91 8.73 -2.28 1.44
CA PRO A 91 8.51 -0.91 0.96
C PRO A 91 8.43 0.15 2.05
N GLU A 92 7.76 -0.14 3.18
CA GLU A 92 7.66 0.78 4.32
C GLU A 92 9.05 1.02 4.93
N TRP A 93 9.83 -0.05 5.09
CA TRP A 93 11.20 0.06 5.61
C TRP A 93 12.11 0.86 4.67
N ALA A 94 11.99 0.67 3.36
CA ALA A 94 12.74 1.45 2.37
C ALA A 94 12.47 2.96 2.49
N TYR A 95 11.19 3.33 2.63
CA TYR A 95 10.80 4.74 2.81
C TYR A 95 11.36 5.31 4.12
N TYR A 96 11.15 4.60 5.23
CA TYR A 96 11.63 5.01 6.54
C TYR A 96 13.15 5.16 6.56
N ALA A 97 13.88 4.16 6.04
CA ALA A 97 15.34 4.21 5.95
C ALA A 97 15.84 5.35 5.07
N SER A 98 15.20 5.59 3.94
CA SER A 98 15.60 6.70 3.05
C SER A 98 15.41 8.05 3.71
N ARG A 99 14.34 8.23 4.48
CA ARG A 99 14.08 9.47 5.22
C ARG A 99 15.06 9.64 6.38
N GLN A 100 15.29 8.58 7.13
CA GLN A 100 16.10 8.60 8.33
C GLN A 100 17.60 8.79 8.03
N THR A 101 18.10 8.14 6.99
CA THR A 101 19.55 8.09 6.68
C THR A 101 19.98 9.00 5.53
N GLY A 102 19.02 9.53 4.76
CA GLY A 102 19.30 10.27 3.53
C GLY A 102 19.76 9.40 2.34
N ILE A 103 19.96 8.09 2.53
CA ILE A 103 20.38 7.17 1.48
C ILE A 103 19.16 6.63 0.75
N SER A 104 19.10 6.81 -0.57
CA SER A 104 17.96 6.34 -1.38
C SER A 104 17.88 4.81 -1.46
N VAL A 105 16.90 4.24 -0.76
CA VAL A 105 16.48 2.84 -0.86
C VAL A 105 15.15 2.79 -1.59
N THR A 106 15.13 2.24 -2.80
CA THR A 106 13.88 2.08 -3.55
C THR A 106 13.06 0.93 -2.99
N GLN A 107 11.72 0.99 -3.13
CA GLN A 107 10.83 -0.09 -2.69
C GLN A 107 11.21 -1.44 -3.35
N ASN A 108 11.54 -1.41 -4.64
CA ASN A 108 11.96 -2.60 -5.38
C ASN A 108 13.30 -3.15 -4.90
N ALA A 109 14.25 -2.29 -4.50
CA ALA A 109 15.51 -2.76 -3.93
C ALA A 109 15.28 -3.48 -2.60
N ALA A 110 14.46 -2.92 -1.70
CA ALA A 110 14.13 -3.57 -0.42
C ALA A 110 13.36 -4.88 -0.61
N ARG A 111 12.38 -4.92 -1.54
CA ARG A 111 11.65 -6.16 -1.89
C ARG A 111 12.60 -7.22 -2.44
N ALA A 112 13.52 -6.84 -3.33
CA ALA A 112 14.47 -7.77 -3.92
C ALA A 112 15.43 -8.34 -2.87
N VAL A 113 15.97 -7.50 -1.98
CA VAL A 113 16.83 -7.96 -0.88
C VAL A 113 16.10 -8.95 0.02
N ASP A 114 14.90 -8.59 0.52
CA ASP A 114 14.10 -9.47 1.38
C ASP A 114 13.77 -10.80 0.69
N ARG A 115 13.31 -10.74 -0.57
CA ARG A 115 13.01 -11.94 -1.36
C ARG A 115 14.24 -12.81 -1.55
N ASN A 116 15.38 -12.25 -1.95
CA ASN A 116 16.58 -13.02 -2.24
C ASN A 116 17.08 -13.76 -0.99
N ILE A 117 17.05 -13.10 0.18
CA ILE A 117 17.39 -13.73 1.46
C ILE A 117 16.41 -14.86 1.77
N ARG A 118 15.10 -14.70 1.54
CA ARG A 118 14.14 -15.78 1.78
C ARG A 118 14.29 -16.95 0.80
N MET A 119 14.83 -16.72 -0.39
CA MET A 119 15.07 -17.76 -1.40
C MET A 119 16.38 -18.52 -1.13
N ASP A 120 17.40 -17.84 -0.64
CA ASP A 120 18.68 -18.42 -0.23
C ASP A 120 19.20 -17.72 1.04
N PRO A 121 18.81 -18.20 2.24
CA PRO A 121 19.13 -17.58 3.53
C PRO A 121 20.62 -17.51 3.87
N GLN A 122 21.45 -18.30 3.20
CA GLN A 122 22.90 -18.40 3.42
C GLN A 122 23.71 -17.68 2.34
N ALA A 123 23.06 -17.18 1.27
CA ALA A 123 23.74 -16.47 0.21
C ALA A 123 24.42 -15.19 0.74
N PRO A 124 25.71 -14.97 0.43
CA PRO A 124 26.41 -13.78 0.83
C PRO A 124 25.73 -12.49 0.35
N LEU A 125 25.63 -11.50 1.24
CA LEU A 125 25.07 -10.20 0.88
C LEU A 125 26.04 -9.36 0.02
N PRO A 126 25.51 -8.43 -0.81
CA PRO A 126 26.35 -7.47 -1.53
C PRO A 126 27.27 -6.69 -0.58
N LYS A 127 28.56 -6.59 -0.93
CA LYS A 127 29.59 -5.96 -0.09
C LYS A 127 29.18 -4.54 0.35
N PRO A 128 29.47 -4.11 1.60
CA PRO A 128 29.03 -2.82 2.16
C PRO A 128 29.34 -1.57 1.31
N GLY A 129 30.44 -1.57 0.54
CA GLY A 129 30.81 -0.46 -0.35
C GLY A 129 30.02 -0.37 -1.66
N THR A 130 29.24 -1.40 -2.03
CA THR A 130 28.41 -1.37 -3.23
C THR A 130 27.14 -0.54 -3.02
N VAL A 131 26.45 -0.15 -4.10
CA VAL A 131 25.15 0.55 -4.00
C VAL A 131 24.16 -0.27 -3.17
N GLN A 132 24.12 -1.59 -3.37
CA GLN A 132 23.21 -2.47 -2.62
C GLN A 132 23.67 -2.65 -1.17
N GLY A 133 24.97 -2.78 -0.91
CA GLY A 133 25.50 -2.83 0.46
C GLY A 133 25.18 -1.57 1.27
N ARG A 134 25.33 -0.39 0.67
CA ARG A 134 24.93 0.88 1.30
C ARG A 134 23.44 0.95 1.63
N ARG A 135 22.58 0.40 0.76
CA ARG A 135 21.13 0.31 1.02
C ARG A 135 20.81 -0.65 2.16
N ILE A 136 21.49 -1.79 2.24
CA ILE A 136 21.36 -2.74 3.36
C ILE A 136 21.78 -2.06 4.67
N GLY A 137 22.93 -1.38 4.67
CA GLY A 137 23.38 -0.58 5.82
C GLY A 137 22.34 0.47 6.25
N ALA A 138 21.76 1.20 5.30
CA ALA A 138 20.70 2.18 5.58
C ALA A 138 19.45 1.54 6.24
N LEU A 139 19.03 0.36 5.77
CA LEU A 139 17.93 -0.39 6.37
C LEU A 139 18.26 -0.78 7.82
N ILE A 140 19.45 -1.33 8.06
CA ILE A 140 19.92 -1.76 9.39
C ILE A 140 20.00 -0.57 10.36
N SER A 141 20.64 0.54 9.96
CA SER A 141 20.73 1.75 10.78
C SER A 141 19.35 2.32 11.13
N ALA A 142 18.42 2.30 10.17
CA ALA A 142 17.06 2.75 10.43
C ALA A 142 16.32 1.84 11.42
N ALA A 143 16.48 0.52 11.31
CA ALA A 143 15.88 -0.40 12.26
C ALA A 143 16.47 -0.25 13.67
N CYS A 144 17.79 -0.07 13.77
CA CYS A 144 18.47 0.26 15.02
C CYS A 144 17.87 1.49 15.68
N HIS A 145 17.70 2.58 14.91
CA HIS A 145 17.10 3.81 15.40
C HIS A 145 15.64 3.60 15.84
N ALA A 146 14.83 2.88 15.05
CA ALA A 146 13.44 2.58 15.39
C ALA A 146 13.30 1.81 16.71
N LEU A 147 14.16 0.81 16.94
CA LEU A 147 14.14 0.02 18.18
C LEU A 147 14.65 0.81 19.40
N ALA A 148 15.58 1.74 19.21
CA ALA A 148 16.12 2.57 20.27
C ALA A 148 15.16 3.69 20.72
N SER A 149 14.43 4.30 19.79
CA SER A 149 13.65 5.51 20.04
C SER A 149 12.32 5.31 20.78
N GLY A 150 11.83 4.07 20.88
CA GLY A 150 10.51 3.78 21.46
C GLY A 150 9.35 4.46 20.71
N VAL A 151 8.15 4.47 21.31
CA VAL A 151 6.96 5.10 20.72
C VAL A 151 6.80 6.54 21.21
N PRO A 152 6.81 7.56 20.34
CA PRO A 152 6.48 8.93 20.74
C PRO A 152 4.99 9.04 21.10
N ARG A 153 4.65 10.01 21.96
CA ARG A 153 3.26 10.28 22.36
C ARG A 153 2.38 10.50 21.12
N GLN A 154 1.31 9.72 21.03
CA GLN A 154 0.32 9.80 19.94
C GLN A 154 -0.94 10.55 20.40
N ALA A 155 -1.72 11.02 19.43
CA ALA A 155 -3.10 11.41 19.69
C ALA A 155 -3.92 10.16 20.09
N ALA A 156 -5.03 10.36 20.83
CA ALA A 156 -5.80 9.23 21.38
C ALA A 156 -6.44 8.34 20.31
N ASP A 157 -6.64 8.88 19.11
CA ASP A 157 -7.23 8.25 17.94
C ASP A 157 -6.20 7.69 16.95
N THR A 158 -4.89 7.81 17.24
CA THR A 158 -3.83 7.34 16.34
C THR A 158 -3.00 6.21 16.95
N LEU A 159 -2.76 5.17 16.16
CA LEU A 159 -1.93 4.01 16.56
C LEU A 159 -0.54 4.09 15.93
N HIS A 160 0.51 4.00 16.76
CA HIS A 160 1.88 3.91 16.27
C HIS A 160 2.28 2.46 15.98
N ARG A 161 3.02 2.20 14.90
CA ARG A 161 3.43 0.85 14.47
C ARG A 161 4.34 0.11 15.47
N LEU A 162 5.05 0.85 16.31
CA LEU A 162 5.86 0.29 17.40
C LEU A 162 5.10 0.19 18.73
N ASP A 163 3.83 0.61 18.82
CA ASP A 163 3.02 0.43 20.02
C ASP A 163 2.52 -1.02 20.12
N LYS A 164 3.47 -1.90 20.40
CA LYS A 164 3.32 -3.33 20.61
C LYS A 164 3.97 -3.67 21.95
N ALA A 165 3.51 -4.72 22.62
CA ALA A 165 4.01 -5.12 23.94
C ALA A 165 5.55 -5.23 24.00
N ASP A 166 6.16 -5.66 22.91
CA ASP A 166 7.60 -5.92 22.73
C ASP A 166 8.41 -4.75 22.17
N THR A 167 7.77 -3.67 21.69
CA THR A 167 8.50 -2.51 21.13
C THR A 167 8.08 -1.13 21.68
N LYS A 168 7.01 -1.05 22.48
CA LYS A 168 6.46 0.23 22.96
C LYS A 168 7.48 1.08 23.73
N ALA A 169 8.24 0.46 24.64
CA ALA A 169 9.31 1.10 25.39
C ALA A 169 10.70 0.91 24.74
N GLY A 170 10.74 0.68 23.43
CA GLY A 170 11.99 0.43 22.69
C GLY A 170 12.72 -0.81 23.20
N LEU A 171 14.04 -0.71 23.34
CA LEU A 171 14.91 -1.83 23.77
C LEU A 171 14.54 -2.41 25.15
N VAL A 172 13.90 -1.64 26.03
CA VAL A 172 13.43 -2.18 27.32
C VAL A 172 12.37 -3.27 27.10
N SER A 173 11.37 -3.01 26.27
CA SER A 173 10.34 -4.00 25.90
C SER A 173 10.93 -5.18 25.12
N VAL A 174 11.90 -4.93 24.23
CA VAL A 174 12.56 -5.99 23.45
C VAL A 174 13.30 -6.96 24.36
N ARG A 175 14.10 -6.44 25.30
CA ARG A 175 14.83 -7.26 26.29
C ARG A 175 13.89 -8.02 27.20
N ALA A 176 12.83 -7.37 27.70
CA ALA A 176 11.83 -8.05 28.52
C ALA A 176 11.19 -9.23 27.76
N SER A 177 10.84 -9.02 26.48
CA SER A 177 10.28 -10.06 25.60
C SER A 177 11.26 -11.19 25.32
N ALA A 178 12.53 -10.89 25.10
CA ALA A 178 13.58 -11.89 24.88
C ALA A 178 13.87 -12.77 26.11
N ASN A 179 13.45 -12.32 27.30
CA ASN A 179 13.63 -13.00 28.58
C ASN A 179 12.33 -13.62 29.14
N LEU A 180 11.19 -13.42 28.48
CA LEU A 180 9.92 -14.04 28.85
C LEU A 180 9.96 -15.54 28.53
N GLY A 181 9.28 -16.36 29.33
CA GLY A 181 9.28 -17.84 29.21
C GLY A 181 8.62 -18.42 27.94
N ILE A 182 8.23 -17.56 26.99
CA ILE A 182 7.81 -17.93 25.63
C ILE A 182 8.92 -17.44 24.68
N PRO A 183 9.46 -18.27 23.77
CA PRO A 183 10.52 -17.84 22.88
C PRO A 183 10.06 -16.66 22.00
N TYR A 184 10.71 -15.51 22.15
CA TYR A 184 10.37 -14.30 21.37
C TYR A 184 10.52 -14.52 19.86
N SER A 185 11.37 -15.46 19.44
CA SER A 185 11.49 -15.94 18.06
C SER A 185 10.15 -16.42 17.49
N VAL A 186 9.32 -17.11 18.28
CA VAL A 186 8.00 -17.61 17.87
C VAL A 186 7.03 -16.45 17.59
N LEU A 187 6.98 -15.45 18.46
CA LEU A 187 6.14 -14.24 18.22
C LEU A 187 6.58 -13.50 16.95
N LEU A 188 7.89 -13.38 16.72
CA LEU A 188 8.44 -12.74 15.53
C LEU A 188 8.20 -13.58 14.26
N TYR A 189 8.17 -14.91 14.37
CA TYR A 189 7.85 -15.80 13.26
C TYR A 189 6.38 -15.66 12.83
N GLU A 190 5.45 -15.60 13.78
CA GLU A 190 4.04 -15.31 13.48
C GLU A 190 3.86 -13.97 12.74
N ARG A 191 4.73 -12.98 13.02
CA ARG A 191 4.75 -11.71 12.26
C ARG A 191 5.29 -11.85 10.85
N LEU A 192 6.23 -12.77 10.61
CA LEU A 192 6.68 -13.06 9.25
C LEU A 192 5.53 -13.67 8.45
N LEU A 193 4.73 -14.55 9.06
CA LEU A 193 3.59 -15.23 8.42
C LEU A 193 2.38 -14.30 8.22
N GLY A 194 1.95 -13.57 9.26
CA GLY A 194 0.70 -12.81 9.25
C GLY A 194 0.83 -11.29 9.13
N ARG A 195 2.04 -10.74 9.35
CA ARG A 195 2.33 -9.30 9.55
C ARG A 195 1.60 -8.67 10.75
N PRO A 196 2.29 -7.84 11.55
CA PRO A 196 1.62 -7.11 12.61
C PRO A 196 0.63 -6.09 12.03
N PHE A 197 -0.55 -6.01 12.64
CA PHE A 197 -1.65 -5.11 12.26
C PHE A 197 -2.23 -5.34 10.85
N ALA A 198 -1.97 -6.47 10.17
CA ALA A 198 -2.57 -6.74 8.86
C ALA A 198 -4.11 -6.72 8.94
N GLY A 199 -4.70 -7.52 9.82
CA GLY A 199 -6.16 -7.57 9.99
C GLY A 199 -6.75 -6.21 10.37
N HIS A 200 -6.11 -5.44 11.25
CA HIS A 200 -6.57 -4.09 11.58
C HIS A 200 -6.50 -3.16 10.38
N ARG A 201 -5.35 -3.09 9.68
CA ARG A 201 -5.17 -2.28 8.48
C ARG A 201 -6.21 -2.64 7.41
N ASP A 202 -6.47 -3.92 7.23
CA ASP A 202 -7.44 -4.40 6.25
C ASP A 202 -8.87 -3.99 6.68
N SER A 203 -9.19 -4.02 7.99
CA SER A 203 -10.48 -3.56 8.55
C SER A 203 -10.70 -2.04 8.47
N ILE A 204 -9.63 -1.23 8.50
CA ILE A 204 -9.72 0.24 8.38
C ILE A 204 -9.35 0.74 6.98
N SER A 205 -9.24 -0.17 6.00
CA SER A 205 -8.87 0.17 4.63
C SER A 205 -9.85 1.17 3.98
N GLU A 206 -11.12 1.15 4.39
CA GLU A 206 -12.12 2.16 4.02
C GLU A 206 -11.87 3.52 4.68
N LEU A 207 -11.51 3.53 5.97
CA LEU A 207 -11.26 4.74 6.75
C LEU A 207 -10.01 5.47 6.24
N ILE A 208 -8.96 4.70 5.92
CA ILE A 208 -7.76 5.18 5.24
C ILE A 208 -8.10 5.59 3.80
N GLY A 209 -8.89 4.77 3.09
CA GLY A 209 -9.29 4.98 1.70
C GLY A 209 -10.01 6.31 1.47
N ASN A 210 -10.99 6.62 2.33
CA ASN A 210 -11.89 7.76 2.19
C ASN A 210 -11.27 9.13 2.55
N VAL A 211 -10.00 9.19 2.94
CA VAL A 211 -9.36 10.46 3.34
C VAL A 211 -9.38 11.47 2.19
N VAL A 212 -9.23 11.01 0.95
CA VAL A 212 -9.23 11.89 -0.23
C VAL A 212 -10.66 12.34 -0.56
N GLU A 213 -11.60 11.42 -0.51
CA GLU A 213 -13.03 11.61 -0.75
C GLU A 213 -13.61 12.61 0.25
N ASN A 214 -13.32 12.45 1.54
CA ASN A 214 -13.79 13.34 2.60
C ASN A 214 -13.21 14.75 2.44
N ALA A 215 -11.95 14.88 2.00
CA ALA A 215 -11.36 16.19 1.72
C ALA A 215 -12.02 16.90 0.53
N ILE A 216 -12.36 16.15 -0.54
CA ILE A 216 -13.11 16.68 -1.68
C ILE A 216 -14.50 17.12 -1.24
N GLU A 217 -15.21 16.27 -0.52
CA GLU A 217 -16.57 16.53 -0.03
C GLU A 217 -16.63 17.79 0.84
N ALA A 218 -15.65 17.96 1.74
CA ALA A 218 -15.54 19.15 2.57
C ALA A 218 -15.40 20.42 1.71
N VAL A 219 -14.49 20.42 0.73
CA VAL A 219 -14.26 21.57 -0.16
C VAL A 219 -15.48 21.88 -1.04
N LEU A 220 -16.17 20.85 -1.57
CA LEU A 220 -17.40 21.04 -2.35
C LEU A 220 -18.53 21.62 -1.50
N THR A 221 -18.69 21.09 -0.28
CA THR A 221 -19.72 21.52 0.67
C THR A 221 -19.49 22.95 1.13
N GLU A 222 -18.25 23.30 1.49
CA GLU A 222 -17.86 24.65 1.89
C GLU A 222 -18.10 25.68 0.77
N ALA A 223 -17.86 25.29 -0.48
CA ALA A 223 -18.16 26.13 -1.66
C ALA A 223 -19.66 26.17 -2.03
N GLY A 224 -20.51 25.42 -1.34
CA GLY A 224 -21.94 25.29 -1.64
C GLY A 224 -22.22 24.67 -3.02
N ILE A 225 -21.33 23.80 -3.51
CA ILE A 225 -21.48 23.15 -4.81
C ILE A 225 -22.39 21.94 -4.66
N SER A 226 -23.39 21.81 -5.53
CA SER A 226 -24.21 20.58 -5.60
C SER A 226 -23.40 19.45 -6.22
N PHE A 227 -23.45 18.25 -5.64
CA PHE A 227 -22.79 17.07 -6.17
C PHE A 227 -23.54 15.79 -5.83
N ARG A 228 -23.35 14.76 -6.65
CA ARG A 228 -23.69 13.37 -6.33
C ARG A 228 -22.41 12.63 -5.95
N ARG A 229 -22.31 12.21 -4.69
CA ARG A 229 -21.30 11.24 -4.23
C ARG A 229 -21.83 9.82 -4.44
N THR A 230 -21.01 8.93 -4.98
CA THR A 230 -21.42 7.54 -5.24
C THR A 230 -20.82 6.60 -4.21
N GLY A 231 -21.59 5.57 -3.84
CA GLY A 231 -21.14 4.46 -3.02
C GLY A 231 -20.50 3.33 -3.83
N ARG A 232 -20.03 2.29 -3.13
CA ARG A 232 -19.49 1.08 -3.77
C ARG A 232 -20.56 0.37 -4.59
N ALA A 233 -20.15 -0.08 -5.79
CA ALA A 233 -20.97 -0.87 -6.71
C ALA A 233 -22.28 -0.19 -7.18
N GLU A 234 -22.41 1.12 -7.01
CA GLU A 234 -23.50 1.88 -7.61
C GLU A 234 -23.31 1.98 -9.14
N ARG A 235 -24.44 2.06 -9.84
CA ARG A 235 -24.47 2.23 -11.30
C ARG A 235 -25.00 3.61 -11.63
N LEU A 236 -24.30 4.30 -12.53
CA LEU A 236 -24.73 5.57 -13.09
C LEU A 236 -24.88 5.44 -14.60
N ALA A 237 -25.97 5.97 -15.15
CA ALA A 237 -26.21 5.92 -16.58
C ALA A 237 -25.07 6.61 -17.35
N GLY A 238 -24.57 5.95 -18.40
CA GLY A 238 -23.44 6.47 -19.19
C GLY A 238 -22.07 6.28 -18.55
N PHE A 239 -21.96 5.51 -17.48
CA PHE A 239 -20.71 5.07 -16.87
C PHE A 239 -20.74 3.56 -16.60
N ASP A 240 -19.78 2.81 -17.13
CA ASP A 240 -19.66 1.36 -16.86
C ASP A 240 -19.39 1.07 -15.38
N GLN A 241 -18.71 2.01 -14.72
CA GLN A 241 -18.50 2.05 -13.28
C GLN A 241 -18.65 3.49 -12.81
N ALA A 242 -19.43 3.71 -11.76
CA ALA A 242 -19.70 5.02 -11.21
C ALA A 242 -18.40 5.72 -10.72
N PRO A 243 -18.15 6.98 -11.09
CA PRO A 243 -17.08 7.79 -10.50
C PRO A 243 -17.43 8.27 -9.09
N ASP A 244 -16.41 8.63 -8.29
CA ASP A 244 -16.60 8.97 -6.87
C ASP A 244 -17.50 10.21 -6.65
N PHE A 245 -17.35 11.25 -7.48
CA PHE A 245 -18.22 12.44 -7.46
C PHE A 245 -18.63 12.89 -8.86
N VAL A 246 -19.88 13.36 -8.96
CA VAL A 246 -20.43 13.98 -10.18
C VAL A 246 -21.05 15.32 -9.85
N VAL A 247 -20.68 16.37 -10.60
CA VAL A 247 -21.13 17.75 -10.41
C VAL A 247 -21.81 18.26 -11.68
N PRO A 248 -22.96 18.94 -11.59
CA PRO A 248 -23.75 19.15 -10.37
C PRO A 248 -24.54 17.90 -9.95
N ASN A 249 -24.82 17.00 -10.90
CA ASN A 249 -25.61 15.79 -10.68
C ASN A 249 -25.34 14.74 -11.78
N GLU A 250 -25.84 13.53 -11.57
CA GLU A 250 -25.68 12.39 -12.47
C GLU A 250 -26.37 12.53 -13.83
N PHE A 251 -27.41 13.36 -13.94
CA PHE A 251 -28.18 13.52 -15.18
C PHE A 251 -27.48 14.41 -16.20
N ASN A 252 -26.72 15.40 -15.73
CA ASN A 252 -25.97 16.32 -16.59
C ASN A 252 -24.57 16.59 -16.01
N PRO A 253 -23.68 15.59 -16.01
CA PRO A 253 -22.34 15.73 -15.47
C PRO A 253 -21.55 16.81 -16.24
N LYS A 254 -20.99 17.77 -15.50
CA LYS A 254 -20.07 18.80 -16.00
C LYS A 254 -18.66 18.64 -15.44
N VAL A 255 -18.54 18.16 -14.20
CA VAL A 255 -17.27 17.74 -13.61
C VAL A 255 -17.45 16.36 -13.00
N VAL A 256 -16.49 15.48 -13.25
CA VAL A 256 -16.40 14.14 -12.67
C VAL A 256 -15.07 14.04 -11.94
N ILE A 257 -15.12 13.68 -10.66
CA ILE A 257 -13.95 13.61 -9.79
C ILE A 257 -13.74 12.16 -9.36
N GLU A 258 -12.53 11.66 -9.54
CA GLU A 258 -12.11 10.34 -9.07
C GLU A 258 -11.05 10.51 -7.97
N ALA A 259 -11.32 9.95 -6.79
CA ALA A 259 -10.43 9.92 -5.65
C ALA A 259 -9.68 8.59 -5.62
N LYS A 260 -8.35 8.63 -5.45
CA LYS A 260 -7.54 7.41 -5.35
C LYS A 260 -6.42 7.56 -4.34
N LEU A 261 -6.35 6.63 -3.39
CA LEU A 261 -5.23 6.50 -2.46
C LEU A 261 -4.42 5.25 -2.78
N THR A 262 -3.09 5.34 -2.82
CA THR A 262 -2.23 4.16 -2.95
C THR A 262 -0.90 4.30 -2.23
N GLU A 263 -0.58 3.35 -1.35
CA GLU A 263 0.69 3.33 -0.60
C GLU A 263 1.78 2.49 -1.28
N ASP A 264 1.38 1.61 -2.21
CA ASP A 264 2.27 0.79 -3.02
C ASP A 264 2.15 1.10 -4.51
N ASP A 265 3.21 0.79 -5.25
CA ASP A 265 3.31 0.98 -6.70
C ASP A 265 2.52 -0.05 -7.50
N GLY A 266 2.27 -1.23 -6.92
CA GLY A 266 1.57 -2.35 -7.57
C GLY A 266 0.16 -1.98 -7.98
N THR A 267 -0.59 -1.30 -7.09
CA THR A 267 -1.99 -0.93 -7.36
C THR A 267 -2.14 0.47 -7.97
N ALA A 268 -1.08 1.27 -8.02
CA ALA A 268 -1.11 2.61 -8.59
C ALA A 268 -1.44 2.60 -10.09
N ARG A 269 -0.87 1.63 -10.84
CA ARG A 269 -1.12 1.47 -12.28
C ARG A 269 -2.60 1.22 -12.57
N ASP A 270 -3.20 0.28 -11.86
CA ASP A 270 -4.60 -0.10 -12.05
C ASP A 270 -5.53 1.08 -11.73
N LYS A 271 -5.20 1.84 -10.67
CA LYS A 271 -5.91 3.08 -10.29
C LYS A 271 -5.78 4.18 -11.34
N VAL A 272 -4.62 4.30 -12.01
CA VAL A 272 -4.47 5.25 -13.14
C VAL A 272 -5.31 4.81 -14.34
N THR A 273 -5.35 3.51 -14.66
CA THR A 273 -6.16 2.99 -15.78
C THR A 273 -7.64 3.33 -15.62
N ARG A 274 -8.16 3.31 -14.39
CA ARG A 274 -9.52 3.76 -14.08
C ARG A 274 -9.77 5.22 -14.49
N VAL A 275 -8.86 6.14 -14.17
CA VAL A 275 -8.99 7.56 -14.56
C VAL A 275 -8.82 7.75 -16.07
N GLN A 276 -7.96 6.97 -16.72
CA GLN A 276 -7.84 6.98 -18.18
C GLN A 276 -9.16 6.60 -18.86
N HIS A 277 -9.85 5.60 -18.33
CA HIS A 277 -11.17 5.21 -18.84
C HIS A 277 -12.19 6.35 -18.74
N LEU A 278 -12.24 7.07 -17.60
CA LEU A 278 -13.07 8.26 -17.46
C LEU A 278 -12.69 9.36 -18.46
N GLY A 279 -11.39 9.54 -18.72
CA GLY A 279 -10.89 10.42 -19.77
C GLY A 279 -11.45 10.06 -21.15
N SER A 280 -11.40 8.77 -21.50
CA SER A 280 -11.97 8.25 -22.76
C SER A 280 -13.48 8.47 -22.83
N LEU A 281 -14.22 8.10 -21.77
CA LEU A 281 -15.67 8.32 -21.68
C LEU A 281 -16.05 9.80 -21.81
N SER A 282 -15.22 10.71 -21.29
CA SER A 282 -15.46 12.15 -21.43
C SER A 282 -15.37 12.64 -22.88
N MET A 283 -14.67 11.91 -23.75
CA MET A 283 -14.46 12.27 -25.15
C MET A 283 -15.35 11.48 -26.12
N ASP A 284 -16.09 10.49 -25.64
CA ASP A 284 -16.89 9.63 -26.49
C ASP A 284 -17.98 10.42 -27.23
N GLY A 285 -18.02 10.24 -28.56
CA GLY A 285 -18.88 11.01 -29.46
C GLY A 285 -18.61 12.53 -29.50
N GLN A 286 -17.49 13.03 -28.95
CA GLN A 286 -17.17 14.45 -28.89
C GLN A 286 -16.11 14.90 -29.91
N PRO A 287 -16.16 16.17 -30.36
CA PRO A 287 -15.07 16.75 -31.16
C PRO A 287 -13.73 16.75 -30.40
N PRO A 288 -12.59 16.69 -31.12
CA PRO A 288 -11.27 16.80 -30.52
C PRO A 288 -11.16 18.04 -29.62
N GLY A 289 -10.68 17.84 -28.39
CA GLY A 289 -10.44 18.92 -27.46
C GLY A 289 -11.64 19.36 -26.60
N LYS A 290 -12.87 18.92 -26.90
CA LYS A 290 -14.10 19.33 -26.18
C LYS A 290 -14.73 18.16 -25.43
N PRO A 291 -14.33 17.87 -24.19
CA PRO A 291 -14.93 16.77 -23.44
C PRO A 291 -16.37 17.11 -23.01
N ARG A 292 -17.22 16.08 -22.93
CA ARG A 292 -18.60 16.13 -22.41
C ARG A 292 -18.64 16.64 -20.96
N PHE A 293 -17.65 16.26 -20.17
CA PHE A 293 -17.44 16.68 -18.78
C PHE A 293 -15.94 16.76 -18.47
N GLN A 294 -15.54 17.62 -17.54
CA GLN A 294 -14.15 17.69 -17.08
C GLN A 294 -13.85 16.54 -16.12
N VAL A 295 -12.77 15.80 -16.37
CA VAL A 295 -12.28 14.75 -15.47
C VAL A 295 -11.23 15.34 -14.54
N VAL A 296 -11.40 15.12 -13.23
CA VAL A 296 -10.47 15.55 -12.18
C VAL A 296 -10.02 14.33 -11.38
N ALA A 297 -8.73 14.21 -11.12
CA ALA A 297 -8.20 13.16 -10.26
C ALA A 297 -7.65 13.78 -8.97
N CYS A 298 -8.15 13.31 -7.83
CA CYS A 298 -7.59 13.61 -6.52
C CYS A 298 -6.85 12.38 -6.04
N ILE A 299 -5.54 12.50 -5.79
CA ILE A 299 -4.68 11.38 -5.46
C ILE A 299 -3.97 11.57 -4.13
N ALA A 300 -3.73 10.46 -3.44
CA ALA A 300 -2.89 10.44 -2.25
C ALA A 300 -2.07 9.15 -2.19
N GLY A 301 -1.11 9.15 -1.26
CA GLY A 301 -0.25 8.01 -1.00
C GLY A 301 0.95 7.91 -1.95
N ARG A 302 1.97 7.20 -1.49
CA ARG A 302 3.30 7.20 -2.12
C ARG A 302 3.37 6.44 -3.44
N GLY A 303 2.46 5.51 -3.70
CA GLY A 303 2.56 4.66 -4.89
C GLY A 303 2.44 5.44 -6.20
N PHE A 304 1.74 6.58 -6.22
CA PHE A 304 1.69 7.48 -7.39
C PHE A 304 3.02 8.19 -7.68
N GLY A 305 3.92 8.29 -6.69
CA GLY A 305 5.23 8.95 -6.84
C GLY A 305 6.32 8.07 -7.47
N VAL A 306 6.02 6.82 -7.81
CA VAL A 306 7.03 5.83 -8.20
C VAL A 306 7.28 5.78 -9.71
N ARG A 307 6.24 5.93 -10.54
CA ARG A 307 6.31 5.74 -12.00
C ARG A 307 5.91 6.99 -12.76
N ARG A 308 6.87 7.63 -13.42
CA ARG A 308 6.65 8.85 -14.21
C ARG A 308 5.66 8.65 -15.37
N GLU A 309 5.68 7.47 -15.98
CA GLU A 309 4.80 7.16 -17.11
C GLU A 309 3.32 7.06 -16.69
N ASP A 310 3.05 6.49 -15.51
CA ASP A 310 1.69 6.42 -14.99
C ASP A 310 1.17 7.83 -14.62
N MET A 311 2.04 8.69 -14.08
CA MET A 311 1.70 10.11 -13.88
C MET A 311 1.47 10.85 -15.20
N ARG A 312 2.25 10.56 -16.25
CA ARG A 312 2.05 11.14 -17.59
C ARG A 312 0.66 10.80 -18.13
N LYS A 313 0.27 9.53 -18.03
CA LYS A 313 -1.06 9.06 -18.43
C LYS A 313 -2.18 9.75 -17.67
N LEU A 314 -2.01 9.91 -16.35
CA LEU A 314 -2.99 10.59 -15.50
C LEU A 314 -3.16 12.07 -15.89
N LEU A 315 -2.05 12.78 -16.13
CA LEU A 315 -2.08 14.17 -16.59
C LEU A 315 -2.76 14.31 -17.95
N LEU A 316 -2.52 13.39 -18.89
CA LEU A 316 -3.16 13.42 -20.20
C LEU A 316 -4.67 13.14 -20.10
N ALA A 317 -5.07 12.12 -19.33
CA ALA A 317 -6.48 11.75 -19.17
C ALA A 317 -7.32 12.86 -18.51
N THR A 318 -6.73 13.58 -17.56
CA THR A 318 -7.39 14.68 -16.82
C THR A 318 -7.14 16.05 -17.41
N ARG A 319 -6.37 16.14 -18.51
CA ARG A 319 -5.91 17.42 -19.10
C ARG A 319 -5.25 18.34 -18.05
N GLY A 320 -4.45 17.73 -17.18
CA GLY A 320 -3.68 18.39 -16.13
C GLY A 320 -4.43 18.61 -14.81
N LYS A 321 -5.68 18.16 -14.66
CA LYS A 321 -6.47 18.31 -13.43
C LYS A 321 -6.20 17.17 -12.45
N VAL A 322 -4.97 17.11 -11.94
CA VAL A 322 -4.52 16.18 -10.90
C VAL A 322 -4.17 16.96 -9.64
N PHE A 323 -4.80 16.61 -8.52
CA PHE A 323 -4.61 17.24 -7.23
C PHE A 323 -4.12 16.21 -6.22
N THR A 324 -3.10 16.56 -5.44
CA THR A 324 -2.70 15.79 -4.26
C THR A 324 -3.57 16.20 -3.07
N LEU A 325 -3.61 15.39 -1.99
CA LEU A 325 -4.40 15.71 -0.80
C LEU A 325 -4.15 17.14 -0.25
N ASN A 326 -2.88 17.58 -0.20
CA ASN A 326 -2.49 18.93 0.22
C ASN A 326 -2.83 20.04 -0.80
N LYS A 327 -3.35 19.68 -1.97
CA LYS A 327 -3.76 20.57 -3.05
C LYS A 327 -5.26 20.52 -3.33
N VAL A 328 -6.01 19.68 -2.62
CA VAL A 328 -7.49 19.66 -2.67
C VAL A 328 -8.11 21.03 -2.33
N PRO A 329 -7.55 21.89 -1.46
CA PRO A 329 -8.09 23.24 -1.27
C PRO A 329 -8.12 24.09 -2.57
N ASP A 330 -7.20 23.87 -3.51
CA ASP A 330 -7.13 24.59 -4.79
C ASP A 330 -8.16 24.03 -5.82
N LEU A 331 -8.87 22.94 -5.50
CA LEU A 331 -9.70 22.16 -6.42
C LEU A 331 -10.77 23.01 -7.10
N VAL A 332 -11.51 23.83 -6.34
CA VAL A 332 -12.64 24.59 -6.89
C VAL A 332 -12.16 25.68 -7.85
N ASP A 333 -11.15 26.46 -7.44
CA ASP A 333 -10.66 27.60 -8.21
C ASP A 333 -9.87 27.18 -9.46
N GLN A 334 -9.36 25.95 -9.50
CA GLN A 334 -8.54 25.45 -10.60
C GLN A 334 -9.29 24.51 -11.56
N THR A 335 -10.60 24.34 -11.40
CA THR A 335 -11.45 23.49 -12.25
C THR A 335 -12.69 24.25 -12.73
N LEU A 336 -13.60 23.59 -13.43
CA LEU A 336 -14.92 24.11 -13.79
C LEU A 336 -15.88 24.17 -12.58
N LEU A 337 -15.49 23.63 -11.43
CA LEU A 337 -16.27 23.69 -10.19
C LEU A 337 -16.56 25.14 -9.75
N ARG A 338 -15.67 26.08 -10.08
CA ARG A 338 -15.86 27.52 -9.80
C ARG A 338 -17.20 28.06 -10.34
N ASP A 339 -17.68 27.52 -11.45
CA ASP A 339 -18.91 27.97 -12.11
C ASP A 339 -20.17 27.50 -11.37
N PHE A 340 -20.03 26.59 -10.40
CA PHE A 340 -21.09 26.02 -9.57
C PHE A 340 -21.07 26.52 -8.13
N ARG A 341 -20.09 27.36 -7.77
CA ARG A 341 -19.94 27.87 -6.40
C ARG A 341 -21.13 28.78 -6.06
N THR A 342 -21.79 28.51 -4.94
CA THR A 342 -22.93 29.32 -4.46
C THR A 342 -22.60 30.11 -3.19
N VAL A 343 -21.51 29.76 -2.51
CA VAL A 343 -21.01 30.45 -1.31
C VAL A 343 -19.73 31.18 -1.65
N SER A 344 -19.68 32.49 -1.39
CA SER A 344 -18.48 33.30 -1.59
C SER A 344 -17.37 32.88 -0.61
N PRO A 345 -16.09 32.82 -1.05
CA PRO A 345 -15.00 32.47 -0.15
C PRO A 345 -14.94 33.49 1.00
N THR A 346 -15.04 33.01 2.24
CA THR A 346 -14.75 33.81 3.44
C THR A 346 -13.30 34.30 3.33
N ARG A 347 -13.13 35.63 3.34
CA ARG A 347 -11.82 36.29 3.34
C ARG A 347 -11.03 36.02 4.60
#